data_AF-A0A5K1E872-F1
#
_entry.id   AF-A0A5K1E872-F1
#
_cell.length_a   1.000
_cell.length_b   1.000
_cell.length_c   1.000
_cell.angle_alpha   90.00
_cell.angle_beta   90.00
_cell.angle_gamma   90.00
#
_symmetry.space_group_name_H-M   'P 1'
#
loop_
_entity.id
_entity.type
_entity.pdbx_description
1 polymer ?
#
loop_
_entity_poly.entity_id
_entity_poly.type
_entity_poly.pdbx_seq_one_letter_code
_entity_poly.pdbx_strand_id
1 'polypeptide(L)' 'VSGKVAYNGHEMQEFVPQRTSAYISQYDLHIPELTVRETLAFSARCQGVGTRF' A
#
# COMPACT_ATOMS: atom_id res chain seq x y z
N VAL A 1 5.81 -19.87 23.39
CA VAL A 1 4.48 -19.66 22.78
C VAL A 1 4.69 -19.32 21.31
N SER A 2 3.97 -19.96 20.39
CA SER A 2 4.03 -19.69 18.95
C SER A 2 2.62 -19.41 18.40
N GLY A 3 2.54 -18.74 17.24
CA GLY A 3 1.29 -18.41 16.56
C GLY A 3 1.52 -18.13 15.07
N LYS A 4 0.43 -18.08 14.29
CA LYS A 4 0.43 -17.77 12.86
C LYS A 4 -0.45 -16.55 12.59
N VAL A 5 -0.13 -15.80 11.54
CA VAL A 5 -0.90 -14.63 11.09
C VAL A 5 -1.31 -14.88 9.64
N ALA A 6 -2.62 -14.84 9.40
CA ALA A 6 -3.20 -14.98 8.07
C ALA A 6 -3.96 -13.71 7.67
N TYR A 7 -4.04 -13.45 6.38
CA TYR A 7 -4.83 -12.38 5.79
C TYR A 7 -6.04 -13.01 5.08
N ASN A 8 -7.24 -12.78 5.60
CA ASN A 8 -8.47 -13.39 5.08
C ASN A 8 -8.38 -14.94 4.93
N GLY A 9 -7.65 -15.61 5.83
CA GLY A 9 -7.44 -17.07 5.78
C GLY A 9 -6.25 -17.53 4.93
N HIS A 10 -5.54 -16.62 4.26
CA HIS A 10 -4.33 -16.92 3.48
C HIS A 10 -3.06 -16.54 4.24
N GLU A 11 -2.06 -17.42 4.21
CA GLU A 11 -0.72 -17.15 4.71
C GLU A 11 -0.03 -16.07 3.85
N MET A 12 0.89 -15.31 4.45
CA MET A 12 1.54 -14.16 3.80
C MET A 12 2.36 -14.50 2.56
N GLN A 13 2.68 -15.79 2.36
CA GLN A 13 3.39 -16.31 1.19
C GLN A 13 2.48 -16.63 0.00
N GLU A 14 1.15 -16.61 0.18
CA GLU A 14 0.17 -16.89 -0.88
C GLU A 14 -0.14 -15.68 -1.78
N PHE A 15 0.31 -14.48 -1.40
CA PHE A 15 0.09 -13.24 -2.15
C PHE A 15 1.24 -12.24 -1.92
N VAL A 16 1.12 -11.04 -2.49
CA VAL A 16 2.09 -9.94 -2.29
C VAL A 16 1.45 -8.87 -1.40
N PRO A 17 1.68 -8.88 -0.07
CA PRO A 17 1.00 -7.97 0.86
C PRO A 17 1.16 -6.49 0.50
N GLN A 18 2.32 -6.10 -0.03
CA GLN A 18 2.64 -4.73 -0.43
C GLN A 18 1.75 -4.21 -1.57
N ARG A 19 1.05 -5.09 -2.28
CA ARG A 19 0.08 -4.73 -3.34
C ARG A 19 -1.37 -4.70 -2.86
N THR A 20 -1.65 -5.20 -1.66
CA THR A 20 -3.03 -5.37 -1.15
C THR A 20 -3.26 -4.66 0.19
N SER A 21 -2.20 -4.29 0.90
CA SER A 21 -2.25 -3.51 2.13
C SER A 21 -1.25 -2.36 2.08
N ALA A 22 -1.51 -1.33 2.89
CA ALA A 22 -0.63 -0.18 3.04
C ALA A 22 -0.29 0.01 4.51
N TYR A 23 0.97 0.31 4.80
CA TYR A 23 1.42 0.73 6.12
C TYR A 23 1.51 2.26 6.15
N ILE A 24 0.88 2.87 7.16
CA ILE A 24 0.92 4.32 7.37
C ILE A 24 1.82 4.60 8.57
N SER A 25 2.99 5.16 8.30
CA SER A 25 3.95 5.56 9.33
C SER A 25 3.42 6.74 10.14
N GLN A 26 3.95 6.92 11.35
CA GLN A 26 3.73 8.14 12.13
C GLN A 26 4.38 9.37 11.49
N TYR A 27 5.43 9.17 10.69
CA TYR A 27 6.10 10.25 9.97
C TYR A 27 5.46 10.47 8.60
N ASP A 28 5.14 11.72 8.32
CA ASP A 28 4.72 12.16 7.00
C ASP A 28 5.92 12.21 6.06
N LEU A 29 5.80 11.52 4.92
CA LEU A 29 6.81 11.47 3.85
C LEU A 29 6.32 12.15 2.57
N HIS A 30 5.44 13.14 2.71
CA HIS A 30 4.88 13.89 1.58
C HIS A 30 5.91 14.86 1.01
N ILE A 31 5.89 15.06 -0.31
CA ILE A 31 6.69 16.08 -1.00
C ILE A 31 5.99 17.44 -0.77
N PRO A 32 6.59 18.37 -0.01
CA PRO A 32 5.89 19.58 0.44
C PRO A 32 5.52 20.56 -0.68
N GLU A 33 6.17 20.44 -1.85
CA GLU A 33 5.91 21.27 -3.03
C GLU A 33 4.68 20.85 -3.83
N LEU A 34 4.15 19.64 -3.60
CA LEU A 34 2.99 19.13 -4.34
C LEU A 34 1.67 19.52 -3.67
N THR A 35 0.70 19.91 -4.48
CA THR A 35 -0.69 20.01 -4.03
C THR A 35 -1.25 18.63 -3.68
N VAL A 36 -2.35 18.60 -2.92
CA VAL A 36 -3.06 17.34 -2.58
C VAL A 36 -3.40 16.52 -3.83
N ARG A 37 -3.88 17.18 -4.91
CA ARG A 37 -4.21 16.51 -6.17
C ARG A 37 -2.98 15.86 -6.80
N GLU A 38 -1.85 16.57 -6.83
CA GLU A 38 -0.61 16.09 -7.42
C GLU A 38 -0.02 14.93 -6.61
N THR A 39 -0.07 15.01 -5.28
CA THR A 39 0.34 13.92 -4.39
C THR A 39 -0.47 12.65 -4.64
N LEU A 40 -1.80 12.74 -4.76
CA LEU A 40 -2.64 11.58 -5.06
C LEU A 40 -2.35 11.01 -6.46
N ALA A 41 -2.16 11.88 -7.46
CA ALA A 41 -1.81 11.45 -8.81
C ALA A 41 -0.43 10.79 -8.87
N PHE A 42 0.55 11.30 -8.11
CA PHE A 42 1.88 10.70 -7.97
C PHE A 42 1.79 9.30 -7.34
N SER A 43 1.12 9.19 -6.19
CA SER A 43 0.91 7.90 -5.50
C SER A 43 0.23 6.87 -6.39
N ALA A 44 -0.79 7.27 -7.16
CA ALA A 44 -1.48 6.38 -8.11
C ALA A 44 -0.54 5.86 -9.21
N ARG A 45 0.34 6.71 -9.76
CA ARG A 45 1.34 6.26 -10.76
C ARG A 45 2.36 5.29 -10.17
N CYS A 46 2.80 5.50 -8.93
CA CYS A 46 3.76 4.63 -8.24
C CYS A 46 3.17 3.25 -7.89
N GLN A 47 1.89 3.20 -7.50
CA GLN A 47 1.18 1.93 -7.23
C GLN A 47 0.83 1.17 -8.52
N GLY A 48 0.91 1.83 -9.67
CA GLY A 48 0.53 1.31 -10.98
C GLY A 48 -0.93 1.63 -11.33
N VAL A 49 -1.26 1.48 -12.61
CA VAL A 49 -2.66 1.46 -13.03
C VAL A 49 -3.28 0.19 -12.46
N GLY A 50 -4.27 0.32 -11.55
CA GLY A 50 -5.00 -0.83 -11.03
C GLY A 50 -5.57 -1.69 -12.16
N THR A 51 -6.03 -2.90 -11.86
CA THR A 51 -6.70 -3.76 -12.85
C THR A 51 -7.81 -2.98 -13.54
N ARG A 52 -7.59 -2.65 -14.83
CA ARG A 52 -8.65 -2.20 -15.73
C ARG A 52 -9.60 -3.40 -15.87
N PHE A 53 -10.70 -3.36 -15.13
CA PHE A 53 -11.86 -4.19 -15.45
C PHE A 53 -12.63 -3.53 -16.59
#